data_AF-A0A8X6JX94-F1
#
_entry.id   AF-A0A8X6JX94-F1
#
_cell.length_a   1.000
_cell.length_b   1.000
_cell.length_c   1.000
_cell.angle_alpha   90.00
_cell.angle_beta   90.00
_cell.angle_gamma   90.00
#
_symmetry.space_group_name_H-M   'P 1'
#
loop_
_entity.id
_entity.type
_entity.pdbx_description
1 polymer ?
#
loop_
_entity_poly.entity_id
_entity_poly.type
_entity_poly.pdbx_seq_one_letter_code
_entity_poly.pdbx_strand_id
1 'polypeptide(L)'
;MIQSIYGLPDQKILYLSDKDIQLFSYLTVLADSKHLEQLWYALLKKVQQANSKSLKDIGPLTNPIYLYLFKSLQELITEISNTAEIPKEDLLKVDSAGYYSVLGSIKWNKSPRTTCSIEQQYYFIFELMQHFEPGLYSYKERVKHEFRLLDDQPETSFRRLWQWIRNFCQ
;
A
#
# COMPACT_ATOMS: atom_id res chain seq x y z
N MET A 1 -18.45 -35.78 16.39
CA MET A 1 -17.26 -35.32 17.15
C MET A 1 -16.05 -35.84 16.39
N ILE A 2 -15.24 -34.96 15.79
CA ILE A 2 -14.09 -35.38 14.97
C ILE A 2 -12.98 -35.83 15.92
N GLN A 3 -12.60 -37.11 15.84
CA GLN A 3 -11.70 -37.77 16.80
C GLN A 3 -10.23 -37.79 16.35
N SER A 4 -9.91 -37.41 15.11
CA SER A 4 -8.53 -37.28 14.64
C SER A 4 -8.42 -36.30 13.45
N ILE A 5 -7.20 -35.81 13.20
CA ILE A 5 -6.87 -34.91 12.08
C ILE A 5 -7.21 -35.51 10.70
N TYR A 6 -7.34 -36.83 10.60
CA TYR A 6 -7.68 -37.55 9.37
C TYR A 6 -9.18 -37.58 9.08
N GLY A 7 -10.03 -37.18 10.04
CA GLY A 7 -11.47 -37.03 9.86
C GLY A 7 -11.88 -35.61 9.47
N LEU A 8 -10.91 -34.70 9.28
CA LEU A 8 -11.15 -33.42 8.66
C LEU A 8 -11.40 -33.66 7.16
N PRO A 9 -12.33 -32.94 6.51
CA PRO A 9 -12.39 -32.88 5.05
C PRO A 9 -11.00 -32.53 4.50
N ASP A 10 -10.75 -32.70 3.19
CA ASP A 10 -9.58 -32.12 2.50
C ASP A 10 -9.63 -30.57 2.61
N GLN A 11 -9.43 -30.06 3.82
CA GLN A 11 -9.43 -28.66 4.16
C GLN A 11 -8.08 -28.18 3.69
N LYS A 12 -8.10 -27.32 2.67
CA LYS A 12 -6.97 -26.44 2.37
C LYS A 12 -6.65 -25.72 3.68
N ILE A 13 -5.57 -26.15 4.34
CA ILE A 13 -5.09 -25.52 5.57
C ILE A 13 -4.73 -24.10 5.18
N LEU A 14 -5.59 -23.14 5.55
CA LEU A 14 -5.37 -21.72 5.33
C LEU A 14 -4.24 -21.31 6.26
N TYR A 15 -3.05 -21.06 5.72
CA TYR A 15 -1.94 -20.56 6.51
C TYR A 15 -2.05 -19.05 6.62
N LEU A 16 -2.76 -18.58 7.65
CA LEU A 16 -2.67 -17.20 8.11
C LEU A 16 -1.50 -17.12 9.08
N SER A 17 -0.51 -16.31 8.77
CA SER A 17 0.59 -16.02 9.69
C SER A 17 0.15 -14.98 10.73
N ASP A 18 0.87 -14.92 11.85
CA ASP A 18 0.67 -13.86 12.85
C ASP A 18 0.80 -12.46 12.26
N LYS A 19 1.63 -12.29 11.22
CA LYS A 19 1.79 -11.02 10.50
C LYS A 19 0.54 -10.64 9.71
N ASP A 20 -0.14 -11.63 9.12
CA ASP A 20 -1.41 -11.41 8.42
C ASP A 20 -2.49 -11.01 9.43
N ILE A 21 -2.58 -11.72 10.56
CA ILE A 21 -3.53 -11.42 11.64
C ILE A 21 -3.29 -10.00 12.18
N GLN A 22 -2.02 -9.66 12.46
CA GLN A 22 -1.65 -8.32 12.91
C GLN A 22 -2.03 -7.26 11.89
N LEU A 23 -1.70 -7.46 10.61
CA LEU A 23 -2.04 -6.53 9.53
C LEU A 23 -3.55 -6.24 9.51
N PHE A 24 -4.39 -7.28 9.44
CA PHE A 24 -5.83 -7.11 9.39
C PHE A 24 -6.39 -6.52 10.69
N SER A 25 -5.82 -6.85 11.86
CA SER A 25 -6.21 -6.22 13.12
C SER A 25 -5.96 -4.70 13.09
N TYR A 26 -4.84 -4.24 12.54
CA TYR A 26 -4.57 -2.80 12.40
C TYR A 26 -5.47 -2.15 11.35
N LEU A 27 -5.76 -2.84 10.24
CA LEU A 27 -6.62 -2.30 9.18
C LEU A 27 -8.07 -2.09 9.65
N THR A 28 -8.57 -2.88 10.61
CA THR A 28 -9.92 -2.66 11.17
C THR A 28 -10.10 -1.28 11.81
N VAL A 29 -9.01 -0.64 12.23
CA VAL A 29 -9.04 0.71 12.83
C VAL A 29 -8.86 1.81 11.78
N LEU A 30 -8.22 1.49 10.65
CA LEU A 30 -7.76 2.48 9.67
C LEU A 30 -8.58 2.52 8.38
N ALA A 31 -9.17 1.40 7.96
CA ALA A 31 -9.83 1.24 6.67
C ALA A 31 -11.35 1.15 6.80
N ASP A 32 -12.05 1.48 5.70
CA ASP A 32 -13.49 1.25 5.59
C ASP A 32 -13.82 -0.24 5.61
N SER A 33 -14.97 -0.61 6.20
CA SER A 33 -15.38 -2.01 6.32
C SER A 33 -15.49 -2.71 4.97
N LYS A 34 -15.96 -2.02 3.92
CA LYS A 34 -16.06 -2.59 2.57
C LYS A 34 -14.70 -2.86 1.96
N HIS A 35 -13.73 -1.97 2.20
CA HIS A 35 -12.38 -2.19 1.75
C HIS A 35 -11.76 -3.39 2.47
N LEU A 36 -11.94 -3.49 3.78
CA LEU A 36 -11.46 -4.62 4.56
C LEU A 36 -12.06 -5.96 4.07
N GLU A 37 -13.35 -5.98 3.76
CA GLU A 37 -14.02 -7.13 3.15
C GLU A 37 -13.40 -7.49 1.80
N GLN A 38 -13.17 -6.50 0.92
CA GLN A 38 -12.56 -6.73 -0.39
C GLN A 38 -11.15 -7.33 -0.25
N LEU A 39 -10.32 -6.82 0.67
CA LEU A 39 -8.98 -7.35 0.95
C LEU A 39 -9.05 -8.81 1.41
N TRP A 40 -10.01 -9.13 2.28
CA TRP A 40 -10.25 -10.51 2.73
C TRP A 40 -10.67 -11.42 1.57
N TYR A 41 -11.59 -10.97 0.72
CA TYR A 41 -12.03 -11.74 -0.44
C TYR A 41 -10.87 -11.98 -1.43
N ALA A 42 -10.05 -10.97 -1.71
CA ALA A 42 -8.90 -11.09 -2.59
C ALA A 42 -7.89 -12.10 -2.03
N LEU A 43 -7.59 -12.01 -0.72
CA LEU A 43 -6.71 -12.95 -0.03
C LEU A 43 -7.24 -14.39 -0.11
N LEU A 44 -8.50 -14.61 0.26
CA LEU A 44 -9.12 -15.94 0.24
C LEU A 44 -9.15 -16.53 -1.17
N LYS A 45 -9.48 -15.72 -2.18
CA LYS A 45 -9.48 -16.14 -3.59
C LYS A 45 -8.10 -16.60 -4.02
N LYS A 46 -7.04 -15.88 -3.67
CA LYS A 46 -5.65 -16.26 -3.96
C LYS A 46 -5.28 -17.58 -3.29
N VAL A 47 -5.68 -17.78 -2.04
CA VAL A 47 -5.45 -19.05 -1.33
C VAL A 47 -6.21 -20.20 -1.96
N GLN A 48 -7.46 -19.98 -2.38
CA GLN A 48 -8.25 -20.99 -3.10
C GLN A 48 -7.61 -21.38 -4.43
N GLN A 49 -7.03 -20.42 -5.15
CA GLN A 49 -6.35 -20.64 -6.43
C GLN A 49 -4.97 -21.33 -6.28
N ALA A 50 -4.33 -21.20 -5.12
CA ALA A 50 -3.12 -21.92 -4.80
C ALA A 50 -3.41 -23.42 -4.64
N ASN A 51 -3.42 -24.16 -5.76
CA ASN A 51 -3.49 -25.63 -5.81
C ASN A 51 -2.14 -26.28 -5.42
N SER A 52 -1.37 -25.66 -4.55
CA SER A 52 0.00 -26.05 -4.29
C SER A 52 0.09 -27.21 -3.31
N LYS A 53 0.70 -28.31 -3.74
CA LYS A 53 1.20 -29.40 -2.90
C LYS A 53 2.29 -28.94 -1.90
N SER A 54 2.73 -27.68 -1.97
CA SER A 54 3.85 -27.10 -1.23
C SER A 54 3.52 -25.69 -0.71
N LEU A 55 3.73 -25.48 0.59
CA LEU A 55 3.53 -24.21 1.30
C LEU A 55 4.48 -23.09 0.82
N LYS A 56 5.61 -23.44 0.18
CA LYS A 56 6.58 -22.45 -0.32
C LYS A 56 6.10 -21.70 -1.56
N ASP A 57 5.18 -22.29 -2.32
CA ASP A 57 4.66 -21.70 -3.55
C ASP A 57 3.52 -20.70 -3.30
N ILE A 58 2.95 -20.73 -2.10
CA ILE A 58 1.91 -19.79 -1.65
C ILE A 58 2.53 -18.42 -1.33
N GLY A 59 3.82 -18.38 -0.95
CA GLY A 59 4.54 -17.16 -0.60
C GLY A 59 3.85 -16.35 0.51
N PRO A 60 4.41 -15.22 0.94
CA PRO A 60 3.66 -14.31 1.79
C PRO A 60 2.47 -13.75 1.01
N LEU A 61 1.26 -13.99 1.50
CA LEU A 61 0.01 -13.56 0.88
C LEU A 61 -0.33 -12.09 1.15
N THR A 62 0.33 -11.53 2.17
CA THR A 62 0.33 -10.11 2.51
C THR A 62 1.75 -9.61 2.68
N ASN A 63 1.93 -8.30 2.73
CA ASN A 63 3.19 -7.69 3.09
C ASN A 63 2.94 -6.59 4.14
N PRO A 64 3.65 -6.59 5.29
CA PRO A 64 3.49 -5.54 6.31
C PRO A 64 3.69 -4.12 5.77
N ILE A 65 4.43 -3.94 4.68
CA ILE A 65 4.60 -2.64 4.01
C ILE A 65 3.27 -1.99 3.62
N TYR A 66 2.24 -2.80 3.32
CA TYR A 66 0.92 -2.32 2.98
C TYR A 66 0.34 -1.40 4.08
N LEU A 67 0.48 -1.78 5.35
CA LEU A 67 0.03 -0.97 6.48
C LEU A 67 0.75 0.38 6.55
N TYR A 68 2.06 0.37 6.32
CA TYR A 68 2.88 1.58 6.37
C TYR A 68 2.52 2.51 5.21
N LEU A 69 2.35 1.96 4.00
CA LEU A 69 1.90 2.72 2.83
C LEU A 69 0.51 3.31 3.05
N PHE A 70 -0.41 2.54 3.63
CA PHE A 70 -1.76 3.02 3.96
C PHE A 70 -1.72 4.18 4.95
N LYS A 71 -0.92 4.09 6.02
CA LYS A 71 -0.72 5.18 6.98
C LYS A 71 -0.11 6.43 6.33
N SER A 72 0.97 6.26 5.57
CA SER A 72 1.61 7.37 4.86
C SER A 72 0.65 8.03 3.86
N LEU A 73 -0.22 7.26 3.21
CA LEU A 73 -1.26 7.81 2.34
C LEU A 73 -2.27 8.65 3.13
N GLN A 74 -2.73 8.18 4.29
CA GLN A 74 -3.64 8.93 5.15
C GLN A 74 -3.03 10.23 5.70
N GLU A 75 -1.73 10.21 6.01
CA GLU A 75 -0.97 11.39 6.41
C GLU A 75 -0.89 12.41 5.26
N LEU A 76 -0.52 11.98 4.05
CA LEU A 76 -0.50 12.83 2.86
C LEU A 76 -1.88 13.38 2.51
N ILE A 77 -2.94 12.55 2.56
CA ILE A 77 -4.32 13.00 2.35
C ILE A 77 -4.69 14.10 3.34
N THR A 78 -4.28 13.96 4.60
CA THR A 78 -4.53 14.99 5.62
C THR A 78 -3.78 16.28 5.31
N GLU A 79 -2.52 16.20 4.89
CA GLU A 79 -1.73 17.37 4.50
C GLU A 79 -2.30 18.07 3.26
N ILE A 80 -2.67 17.31 2.23
CA ILE A 80 -3.30 17.82 1.00
C ILE A 80 -4.64 18.46 1.33
N SER A 81 -5.48 17.77 2.11
CA SER A 81 -6.80 18.25 2.51
C SER A 81 -6.71 19.61 3.20
N ASN A 82 -5.78 19.75 4.15
CA ASN A 82 -5.53 21.01 4.86
C ASN A 82 -4.94 22.11 3.95
N THR A 83 -4.13 21.73 2.96
CA THR A 83 -3.39 22.69 2.12
C THR A 83 -4.20 23.19 0.92
N ALA A 84 -4.98 22.30 0.31
CA ALA A 84 -5.81 22.57 -0.86
C ALA A 84 -7.29 22.83 -0.50
N GLU A 85 -7.65 22.72 0.78
CA GLU A 85 -9.03 22.86 1.28
C GLU A 85 -10.00 21.88 0.61
N ILE A 86 -9.52 20.67 0.32
CA ILE A 86 -10.29 19.58 -0.29
C ILE A 86 -10.71 18.60 0.81
N PRO A 87 -11.98 18.15 0.88
CA PRO A 87 -12.39 17.10 1.80
C PRO A 87 -11.58 15.81 1.62
N LYS A 88 -11.26 15.10 2.71
CA LYS A 88 -10.44 13.87 2.64
C LYS A 88 -11.11 12.77 1.80
N GLU A 89 -12.44 12.73 1.86
CA GLU A 89 -13.31 11.81 1.13
C GLU A 89 -13.26 12.06 -0.38
N ASP A 90 -12.88 13.27 -0.80
CA ASP A 90 -12.68 13.59 -2.21
C ASP A 90 -11.31 13.17 -2.73
N LEU A 91 -10.32 13.09 -1.83
CA LEU A 91 -8.98 12.64 -2.16
C LEU A 91 -8.96 11.11 -2.29
N LEU A 92 -9.51 10.37 -1.32
CA LEU A 92 -9.56 8.92 -1.34
C LEU A 92 -10.99 8.40 -1.33
N LYS A 93 -11.47 7.93 -2.48
CA LYS A 93 -12.82 7.39 -2.66
C LYS A 93 -12.81 5.88 -2.63
N VAL A 94 -13.75 5.28 -1.89
CA VAL A 94 -14.05 3.86 -1.99
C VAL A 94 -15.28 3.69 -2.88
N ASP A 95 -15.18 2.83 -3.89
CA ASP A 95 -16.32 2.51 -4.76
C ASP A 95 -17.29 1.53 -4.07
N SER A 96 -18.40 1.22 -4.73
CA SER A 96 -19.39 0.27 -4.19
C SER A 96 -18.85 -1.15 -3.99
N ALA A 97 -17.75 -1.50 -4.67
CA ALA A 97 -17.10 -2.79 -4.59
C ALA A 97 -15.92 -2.83 -3.59
N GLY A 98 -15.62 -1.72 -2.92
CA GLY A 98 -14.57 -1.62 -1.91
C GLY A 98 -13.18 -1.27 -2.46
N TYR A 99 -13.07 -0.88 -3.73
CA TYR A 99 -11.80 -0.44 -4.31
C TYR A 99 -11.54 1.03 -4.02
N TYR A 100 -10.32 1.33 -3.61
CA TYR A 100 -9.87 2.71 -3.48
C TYR A 100 -9.52 3.32 -4.83
N SER A 101 -9.79 4.62 -4.95
CA SER A 101 -9.37 5.46 -6.06
C SER A 101 -8.95 6.82 -5.52
N VAL A 102 -7.90 7.39 -6.13
CA VAL A 102 -7.37 8.70 -5.79
C VAL A 102 -7.92 9.78 -6.74
N LEU A 103 -8.05 11.01 -6.24
CA LEU A 103 -8.38 12.16 -7.07
C LEU A 103 -7.34 12.37 -8.20
N GLY A 104 -7.81 12.44 -9.44
CA GLY A 104 -6.94 12.48 -10.62
C GLY A 104 -6.14 13.77 -10.84
N SER A 105 -6.55 14.90 -10.23
CA SER A 105 -5.74 16.13 -10.20
C SER A 105 -6.11 17.00 -9.02
N ILE A 106 -5.11 17.58 -8.37
CA ILE A 106 -5.31 18.48 -7.22
C ILE A 106 -5.17 19.93 -7.68
N LYS A 107 -6.17 20.75 -7.36
CA LYS A 107 -6.09 22.20 -7.56
C LYS A 107 -5.42 22.84 -6.34
N TRP A 108 -4.23 23.37 -6.54
CA TRP A 108 -3.43 23.93 -5.46
C TRP A 108 -3.57 25.44 -5.31
N ASN A 109 -3.66 25.90 -4.06
CA ASN A 109 -3.70 27.31 -3.71
C ASN A 109 -2.31 27.89 -3.32
N LYS A 110 -1.25 27.06 -3.34
CA LYS A 110 0.12 27.39 -2.87
C LYS A 110 1.19 27.20 -3.96
N SER A 111 2.44 27.54 -3.61
CA SER A 111 3.62 27.48 -4.49
C SER A 111 3.78 26.14 -5.24
N PRO A 112 4.04 26.15 -6.56
CA PRO A 112 4.05 24.95 -7.41
C PRO A 112 5.09 23.88 -7.03
N ARG A 113 6.22 24.25 -6.43
CA ARG A 113 7.32 23.29 -6.20
C ARG A 113 7.01 22.31 -5.07
N THR A 114 6.55 22.83 -3.93
CA THR A 114 6.21 21.99 -2.77
C THR A 114 4.96 21.17 -3.05
N THR A 115 3.95 21.78 -3.70
CA THR A 115 2.71 21.10 -4.03
C THR A 115 2.89 19.99 -5.06
N CYS A 116 3.75 20.20 -6.08
CA CYS A 116 4.09 19.15 -7.04
C CYS A 116 4.76 17.94 -6.39
N SER A 117 5.68 18.17 -5.44
CA SER A 117 6.33 17.06 -4.72
C SER A 117 5.35 16.25 -3.87
N ILE A 118 4.42 16.93 -3.17
CA ILE A 118 3.39 16.26 -2.37
C ILE A 118 2.43 15.47 -3.27
N GLU A 119 1.99 16.05 -4.39
CA GLU A 119 1.12 15.39 -5.37
C GLU A 119 1.77 14.13 -5.98
N GLN A 120 3.06 14.19 -6.30
CA GLN A 120 3.82 13.04 -6.79
C GLN A 120 3.92 11.93 -5.74
N GLN A 121 4.21 12.28 -4.48
CA GLN A 121 4.24 11.31 -3.38
C GLN A 121 2.89 10.66 -3.17
N TYR A 122 1.81 11.44 -3.24
CA TYR A 122 0.45 10.96 -3.10
C TYR A 122 0.09 9.89 -4.14
N TYR A 123 0.38 10.14 -5.42
CA TYR A 123 0.16 9.15 -6.47
C TYR A 123 1.06 7.93 -6.35
N PHE A 124 2.34 8.15 -6.04
CA PHE A 124 3.31 7.07 -5.94
C PHE A 124 3.02 6.13 -4.78
N ILE A 125 2.67 6.65 -3.60
CA ILE A 125 2.31 5.83 -2.44
C ILE A 125 1.04 5.03 -2.73
N PHE A 126 0.06 5.62 -3.41
CA PHE A 126 -1.15 4.89 -3.80
C PHE A 126 -0.84 3.74 -4.77
N GLU A 127 0.01 3.96 -5.78
CA GLU A 127 0.45 2.91 -6.71
C GLU A 127 1.17 1.77 -5.97
N LEU A 128 2.07 2.11 -5.05
CA LEU A 128 2.75 1.12 -4.20
C LEU A 128 1.76 0.35 -3.33
N MET A 129 0.80 1.05 -2.71
CA MET A 129 -0.23 0.44 -1.87
C MET A 129 -1.02 -0.60 -2.67
N GLN A 130 -1.44 -0.27 -3.90
CA GLN A 130 -2.14 -1.21 -4.79
C GLN A 130 -1.26 -2.43 -5.15
N HIS A 131 0.04 -2.23 -5.36
CA HIS A 131 0.96 -3.33 -5.63
C HIS A 131 1.10 -4.30 -4.46
N PHE A 132 1.15 -3.77 -3.24
CA PHE A 132 1.29 -4.58 -2.01
C PHE A 132 -0.06 -5.01 -1.42
N GLU A 133 -1.16 -4.80 -2.14
CA GLU A 133 -2.50 -5.14 -1.67
C GLU A 133 -2.61 -6.64 -1.32
N PRO A 134 -3.14 -6.99 -0.14
CA PRO A 134 -3.45 -8.37 0.23
C PRO A 134 -4.21 -9.11 -0.88
N GLY A 135 -3.69 -10.28 -1.28
CA GLY A 135 -4.29 -11.05 -2.36
C GLY A 135 -3.89 -10.64 -3.79
N LEU A 136 -3.23 -9.49 -4.00
CA LEU A 136 -2.59 -9.14 -5.28
C LEU A 136 -1.08 -9.35 -5.21
N TYR A 137 -0.45 -8.96 -4.09
CA TYR A 137 1.00 -9.00 -3.93
C TYR A 137 1.66 -10.34 -4.30
N SER A 138 2.65 -10.31 -5.18
CA SER A 138 3.48 -11.46 -5.54
C SER A 138 4.94 -11.10 -5.39
N TYR A 139 5.70 -11.87 -4.60
CA TYR A 139 7.16 -11.67 -4.47
C TYR A 139 7.91 -11.83 -5.80
N LYS A 140 7.27 -12.44 -6.81
CA LYS A 140 7.83 -12.62 -8.16
C LYS A 140 7.58 -11.41 -9.06
N GLU A 141 6.62 -10.57 -8.72
CA GLU A 141 6.28 -9.38 -9.50
C GLU A 141 7.03 -8.17 -8.91
N ARG A 142 7.88 -7.55 -9.73
CA ARG A 142 8.55 -6.31 -9.35
C ARG A 142 7.68 -5.14 -9.76
N VAL A 143 7.52 -4.15 -8.89
CA VAL A 143 7.01 -2.83 -9.28
C VAL A 143 7.90 -2.29 -10.40
N LYS A 144 7.31 -2.00 -11.56
CA LYS A 144 8.02 -1.28 -12.61
C LYS A 144 8.06 0.19 -12.21
N HIS A 145 9.21 0.66 -11.75
CA HIS A 145 9.39 2.06 -11.44
C HIS A 145 10.68 2.58 -12.08
N GLU A 146 10.59 3.72 -12.76
CA GLU A 146 11.74 4.46 -13.26
C GLU A 146 12.12 5.52 -12.21
N PHE A 147 13.21 5.31 -11.49
CA PHE A 147 13.80 6.38 -10.68
C PHE A 147 14.30 7.47 -11.62
N ARG A 148 13.57 8.59 -11.68
CA ARG A 148 14.05 9.81 -12.35
C ARG A 148 14.69 10.69 -11.30
N LEU A 149 15.97 10.97 -11.48
CA LEU A 149 16.66 11.99 -10.70
C LEU A 149 15.96 13.33 -10.93
N LEU A 150 15.69 14.07 -9.86
CA LEU A 150 15.23 15.45 -9.93
C LEU A 150 16.36 16.29 -10.57
N ASP A 151 16.15 16.62 -11.85
CA ASP A 151 16.97 17.43 -12.75
C ASP A 151 18.35 16.88 -13.20
N ASP A 152 18.49 16.83 -14.53
CA ASP A 152 19.62 16.37 -15.36
C ASP A 152 20.93 17.16 -15.17
N GLN A 153 21.55 17.05 -14.00
CA GLN A 153 23.01 17.11 -13.84
C GLN A 153 23.42 16.21 -12.64
N PRO A 154 23.63 14.90 -12.86
CA PRO A 154 23.82 13.92 -11.79
C PRO A 154 24.99 14.25 -10.83
N GLU A 155 26.04 14.94 -11.31
CA GLU A 155 27.18 15.30 -10.45
C GLU A 155 26.94 16.53 -9.55
N THR A 156 26.14 17.51 -9.97
CA THR A 156 25.95 18.74 -9.17
C THR A 156 24.80 18.60 -8.17
N SER A 157 23.73 17.88 -8.51
CA SER A 157 22.58 17.67 -7.63
C SER A 157 22.93 16.79 -6.42
N PHE A 158 23.65 15.69 -6.62
CA PHE A 158 24.12 14.83 -5.52
C PHE A 158 25.11 15.54 -4.60
N ARG A 159 26.05 16.31 -5.16
CA ARG A 159 27.07 17.04 -4.37
C ARG A 159 26.43 18.14 -3.52
N ARG A 160 25.41 18.83 -4.05
CA ARG A 160 24.62 19.83 -3.31
C ARG A 160 23.79 19.20 -2.20
N LEU A 161 23.13 18.07 -2.45
CA LEU A 161 22.38 17.34 -1.42
C LEU A 161 23.30 16.90 -0.27
N TRP A 162 24.47 16.34 -0.60
CA TRP A 162 25.46 15.94 0.42
C TRP A 162 26.07 17.12 1.18
N GLN A 163 26.34 18.25 0.52
CA GLN A 163 26.77 19.47 1.20
C GLN A 163 25.68 20.02 2.14
N TRP A 164 24.42 19.97 1.72
CA TRP A 164 23.30 20.43 2.54
C TRP A 164 23.11 19.55 3.78
N ILE A 165 23.13 18.22 3.62
CA ILE A 165 23.08 17.26 4.75
C ILE A 165 24.26 17.48 5.71
N ARG A 166 25.47 17.70 5.18
CA ARG A 166 26.67 17.90 6.01
C ARG A 166 26.60 19.20 6.82
N ASN A 167 26.00 20.25 6.27
CA ASN A 167 25.80 21.53 6.96
C ASN A 167 24.63 21.49 7.96
N PHE A 168 23.68 20.56 7.79
CA PHE A 168 22.56 20.37 8.71
C PHE A 168 22.95 19.51 9.93
N CYS A 169 24.05 18.74 9.83
CA CYS A 169 24.59 17.89 10.89
C CYS A 169 25.78 18.49 11.65
N GLN A 170 26.01 19.80 11.51
CA GLN A 170 26.92 20.60 12.36
C GLN A 170 26.09 21.54 13.23
#